data_AF-A0A3P8WJG9-F1
#
_entry.id   AF-A0A3P8WJG9-F1
#
_cell.length_a   1.000
_cell.length_b   1.000
_cell.length_c   1.000
_cell.angle_alpha   90.00
_cell.angle_beta   90.00
_cell.angle_gamma   90.00
#
_symmetry.space_group_name_H-M   'P 1'
#
loop_
_entity.id
_entity.type
_entity.pdbx_description
1 polymer ?
#
loop_
_entity_poly.entity_id
_entity_poly.type
_entity_poly.pdbx_seq_one_letter_code
_entity_poly.pdbx_strand_id
1 'polypeptide(L)'
;MRTTVVAVVMVMVVMVQAIKPLRDFDPQRFAGKWYRVGLAYDSPSFAPYRDKLKVSMGTITLTSSGNFNLTMWDATPLGCQVKSYLYEKTSTPGLFTYFSTRHNMVKDITVVDTNYTDYALVLKHKVFNREYTQVALYGRSPRVKHEVFNKFRAFAFSRSFPRDSILTPPPAENCPASGSGR
;
A
#
# COMPACT_ATOMS: atom_id res chain seq x y z
N MET A 1 -11.51 -0.23 -59.27
CA MET A 1 -10.24 -0.06 -58.54
C MET A 1 -10.49 -0.31 -57.06
N ARG A 2 -9.78 -1.28 -56.47
CA ARG A 2 -9.97 -1.73 -55.09
C ARG A 2 -9.22 -0.80 -54.13
N THR A 3 -9.91 -0.12 -53.24
CA THR A 3 -9.34 0.60 -52.10
C THR A 3 -9.10 -0.37 -50.95
N THR A 4 -7.83 -0.71 -50.70
CA THR A 4 -7.40 -1.43 -49.50
C THR A 4 -7.28 -0.46 -48.33
N VAL A 5 -8.10 -0.67 -47.30
CA VAL A 5 -8.00 0.06 -46.03
C VAL A 5 -6.95 -0.66 -45.16
N VAL A 6 -5.84 0.02 -44.88
CA VAL A 6 -4.81 -0.48 -43.96
C VAL A 6 -5.24 -0.14 -42.54
N ALA A 7 -5.66 -1.15 -41.77
CA ALA A 7 -5.96 -0.99 -40.35
C ALA A 7 -4.65 -0.93 -39.56
N VAL A 8 -4.29 0.28 -39.09
CA VAL A 8 -3.15 0.47 -38.18
C VAL A 8 -3.60 0.13 -36.76
N VAL A 9 -3.26 -1.06 -36.30
CA VAL A 9 -3.45 -1.45 -34.89
C VAL A 9 -2.34 -0.77 -34.07
N MET A 10 -2.64 0.42 -33.54
CA MET A 10 -1.80 1.08 -32.53
C MET A 10 -1.80 0.24 -31.25
N VAL A 11 -0.81 -0.64 -31.09
CA VAL A 11 -0.54 -1.30 -29.81
C VAL A 11 -0.05 -0.21 -28.85
N MET A 12 -0.97 0.31 -28.04
CA MET A 12 -0.65 1.19 -26.91
C MET A 12 0.14 0.36 -25.88
N VAL A 13 1.45 0.25 -26.07
CA VAL A 13 2.35 -0.23 -25.02
C VAL A 13 2.32 0.83 -23.93
N VAL A 14 1.49 0.64 -22.91
CA VAL A 14 1.50 1.47 -21.73
C VAL A 14 2.88 1.28 -21.09
N MET A 15 3.77 2.24 -21.31
CA MET A 15 5.06 2.32 -20.64
C MET A 15 4.78 2.52 -19.15
N VAL A 16 4.69 1.41 -18.42
CA VAL A 16 4.57 1.43 -16.97
C VAL A 16 5.91 1.97 -16.44
N GLN A 17 5.94 3.26 -16.10
CA GLN A 17 7.15 3.89 -15.56
C GLN A 17 7.68 3.08 -14.37
N ALA A 18 9.00 2.88 -14.35
CA ALA A 18 9.68 2.26 -13.23
C ALA A 18 9.45 3.11 -11.98
N ILE A 19 8.77 2.54 -10.98
CA ILE A 19 8.49 3.24 -9.73
C ILE A 19 9.80 3.40 -8.96
N LYS A 20 10.13 4.65 -8.64
CA LYS A 20 11.26 4.99 -7.79
C LYS A 20 10.73 5.31 -6.38
N PRO A 21 11.48 4.94 -5.32
CA PRO A 21 11.19 5.39 -3.97
C PRO A 21 11.23 6.92 -3.85
N LEU A 22 10.60 7.46 -2.82
CA LEU A 22 10.70 8.86 -2.43
C LEU A 22 12.19 9.24 -2.27
N ARG A 23 12.58 10.32 -2.93
CA ARG A 23 13.93 10.86 -2.83
C ARG A 23 14.20 11.38 -1.42
N ASP A 24 15.42 11.19 -0.93
CA ASP A 24 15.88 11.69 0.38
C ASP A 24 14.95 11.23 1.53
N PHE A 25 14.51 9.97 1.46
CA PHE A 25 13.62 9.35 2.44
C PHE A 25 14.24 9.38 3.85
N ASP A 26 13.52 9.97 4.81
CA ASP A 26 13.91 10.04 6.20
C ASP A 26 13.20 8.92 7.02
N PRO A 27 13.94 7.88 7.44
CA PRO A 27 13.35 6.77 8.18
C PRO A 27 12.88 7.16 9.59
N GLN A 28 13.51 8.15 10.23
CA GLN A 28 13.11 8.59 11.57
C GLN A 28 11.77 9.32 11.52
N ARG A 29 11.60 10.22 10.55
CA ARG A 29 10.33 10.94 10.34
C ARG A 29 9.20 10.02 9.87
N PHE A 30 9.52 8.92 9.20
CA PHE A 30 8.53 7.95 8.76
C PHE A 30 8.02 7.04 9.90
N ALA A 31 8.80 6.87 10.97
CA ALA A 31 8.40 6.07 12.11
C ALA A 31 7.15 6.62 12.83
N GLY A 32 6.60 5.81 13.72
CA GLY A 32 5.43 6.13 14.53
C GLY A 32 4.12 5.61 13.96
N LYS A 33 3.03 6.24 14.39
CA LYS A 33 1.65 5.78 14.16
C LYS A 33 1.16 6.07 12.73
N TRP A 34 0.49 5.11 12.12
CA TRP A 34 -0.13 5.22 10.79
C TRP A 34 -1.47 4.47 10.73
N TYR A 35 -2.42 5.00 9.97
CA TYR A 35 -3.71 4.38 9.65
C TYR A 35 -3.74 4.00 8.18
N ARG A 36 -3.97 2.73 7.84
CA ARG A 36 -4.26 2.30 6.45
C ARG A 36 -5.68 2.73 6.12
N VAL A 37 -5.82 3.87 5.45
CA VAL A 37 -7.10 4.52 5.12
C VAL A 37 -7.54 4.28 3.67
N GLY A 38 -6.68 3.69 2.84
CA GLY A 38 -7.03 3.29 1.47
C GLY A 38 -6.19 2.10 1.01
N LEU A 39 -6.76 1.27 0.14
CA LEU A 39 -6.09 0.10 -0.43
C LEU A 39 -6.55 -0.14 -1.86
N ALA A 40 -5.62 -0.13 -2.81
CA ALA A 40 -5.85 -0.65 -4.16
C ALA A 40 -5.27 -2.07 -4.22
N TYR A 41 -6.14 -3.06 -4.41
CA TYR A 41 -5.71 -4.46 -4.46
C TYR A 41 -6.70 -5.32 -5.24
N ASP A 42 -6.27 -5.79 -6.42
CA ASP A 42 -7.13 -6.54 -7.34
C ASP A 42 -6.96 -8.08 -7.28
N SER A 43 -6.40 -8.61 -6.19
CA SER A 43 -6.20 -10.05 -6.04
C SER A 43 -7.51 -10.83 -6.04
N PRO A 44 -7.62 -11.91 -6.85
CA PRO A 44 -8.75 -12.85 -6.78
C PRO A 44 -8.92 -13.46 -5.39
N SER A 45 -7.82 -13.84 -4.73
CA SER A 45 -7.89 -14.43 -3.39
C SER A 45 -8.27 -13.42 -2.31
N PHE A 46 -8.11 -12.11 -2.57
CA PHE A 46 -8.60 -11.05 -1.70
C PHE A 46 -10.06 -10.65 -1.97
N ALA A 47 -10.60 -10.90 -3.16
CA ALA A 47 -11.94 -10.45 -3.55
C ALA A 47 -13.04 -10.79 -2.53
N PRO A 48 -13.12 -12.01 -1.94
CA PRO A 48 -14.13 -12.35 -0.93
C PRO A 48 -14.02 -11.60 0.40
N TYR A 49 -12.93 -10.87 0.62
CA TYR A 49 -12.63 -10.17 1.87
C TYR A 49 -12.66 -8.64 1.73
N ARG A 50 -12.88 -8.11 0.52
CA ARG A 50 -12.85 -6.65 0.26
C ARG A 50 -13.81 -5.88 1.16
N ASP A 51 -15.04 -6.37 1.30
CA ASP A 51 -16.09 -5.71 2.11
C ASP A 51 -15.85 -5.83 3.63
N LYS A 52 -14.95 -6.72 4.03
CA LYS A 52 -14.54 -6.91 5.43
C LYS A 52 -13.38 -5.98 5.81
N LEU A 53 -12.74 -5.32 4.85
CA LEU A 53 -11.63 -4.42 5.10
C LEU A 53 -12.10 -3.21 5.93
N LYS A 54 -11.42 -2.96 7.04
CA LYS A 54 -11.59 -1.76 7.86
C LYS A 54 -10.31 -0.92 7.84
N VAL A 55 -10.46 0.37 8.13
CA VAL A 55 -9.31 1.24 8.44
C VAL A 55 -8.55 0.58 9.57
N SER A 56 -7.28 0.25 9.35
CA SER A 56 -6.44 -0.45 10.31
C SER A 56 -5.36 0.49 10.80
N MET A 57 -5.05 0.46 12.09
CA MET A 57 -3.97 1.26 12.66
C MET A 57 -2.76 0.38 12.98
N GLY A 58 -1.59 0.94 12.74
CA GLY A 58 -0.32 0.35 13.12
C GLY A 58 0.74 1.35 13.55
N THR A 59 1.81 0.82 14.14
CA THR A 59 3.00 1.58 14.50
C THR A 59 4.20 1.02 13.75
N ILE A 60 4.98 1.93 13.16
CA ILE A 60 6.28 1.64 12.56
C ILE A 60 7.35 2.00 13.58
N THR A 61 8.15 1.03 13.99
CA THR A 61 9.30 1.24 14.88
C THR A 61 10.59 1.03 14.11
N LEU A 62 11.48 2.02 14.12
CA LEU A 62 12.82 1.91 13.56
C LEU A 62 13.70 1.08 14.49
N THR A 63 14.31 0.02 13.96
CA THR A 63 15.25 -0.82 14.71
C THR A 63 16.66 -0.22 14.70
N SER A 64 17.53 -0.69 15.59
CA SER A 64 18.95 -0.33 15.59
C SER A 64 19.68 -0.72 14.30
N SER A 65 19.23 -1.79 13.62
CA SER A 65 19.74 -2.21 12.31
C SER A 65 19.26 -1.33 11.15
N GLY A 66 18.34 -0.39 11.40
CA GLY A 66 17.72 0.47 10.39
C GLY A 66 16.56 -0.20 9.65
N ASN A 67 16.06 -1.34 10.12
CA ASN A 67 14.85 -1.99 9.63
C ASN A 67 13.60 -1.33 10.24
N PHE A 68 12.44 -1.63 9.70
CA PHE A 68 11.17 -1.28 10.33
C PHE A 68 10.46 -2.51 10.87
N ASN A 69 10.02 -2.46 12.12
CA ASN A 69 9.01 -3.36 12.64
C ASN A 69 7.64 -2.66 12.55
N LEU A 70 6.76 -3.16 11.70
CA LEU A 70 5.40 -2.68 11.53
C LEU A 70 4.45 -3.59 12.31
N THR A 71 3.76 -3.05 13.31
CA THR A 71 2.57 -3.68 13.85
C THR A 71 1.33 -3.11 13.17
N MET A 72 0.34 -3.92 12.83
CA MET A 72 -0.98 -3.48 12.37
C MET A 72 -2.03 -4.47 12.86
N TRP A 73 -3.17 -4.00 13.33
CA TRP A 73 -4.28 -4.89 13.66
C TRP A 73 -5.24 -5.07 12.48
N ASP A 74 -5.88 -6.22 12.35
CA ASP A 74 -7.04 -6.40 11.47
C ASP A 74 -8.29 -6.64 12.33
N ALA A 75 -9.41 -6.01 11.95
CA ALA A 75 -10.70 -6.26 12.58
C ALA A 75 -11.26 -7.60 12.07
N THR A 76 -11.57 -8.50 12.98
CA THR A 76 -12.14 -9.82 12.68
C THR A 76 -13.40 -10.07 13.52
N PRO A 77 -14.23 -11.08 13.19
CA PRO A 77 -15.35 -11.47 14.04
C PRO A 77 -14.95 -11.86 15.47
N LEU A 78 -13.70 -12.29 15.68
CA LEU A 78 -13.14 -12.65 16.99
C LEU A 78 -12.49 -11.45 17.70
N GLY A 79 -12.67 -10.23 17.19
CA GLY A 79 -12.01 -9.02 17.68
C GLY A 79 -10.78 -8.62 16.86
N CYS A 80 -9.92 -7.80 17.46
CA CYS A 80 -8.82 -7.14 16.75
C CYS A 80 -7.53 -7.93 16.90
N GLN A 81 -7.02 -8.44 15.80
CA GLN A 81 -5.85 -9.31 15.77
C GLN A 81 -4.64 -8.52 15.31
N VAL A 82 -3.65 -8.35 16.18
CA VAL A 82 -2.39 -7.65 15.87
C VAL A 82 -1.48 -8.55 15.04
N LYS A 83 -0.98 -8.02 13.94
CA LYS A 83 0.03 -8.64 13.08
C LYS A 83 1.30 -7.81 13.12
N SER A 84 2.45 -8.48 13.06
CA SER A 84 3.77 -7.85 13.03
C SER A 84 4.46 -8.22 11.72
N TYR A 85 5.14 -7.25 11.12
CA TYR A 85 5.89 -7.40 9.88
C TYR A 85 7.27 -6.77 10.02
N LEU A 86 8.32 -7.54 9.76
CA LEU A 86 9.67 -7.02 9.66
C LEU A 86 9.94 -6.58 8.22
N TYR A 87 10.16 -5.28 8.03
CA TYR A 87 10.56 -4.66 6.77
C TYR A 87 12.04 -4.38 6.82
N GLU A 88 12.81 -5.16 6.07
CA GLU A 88 14.25 -5.09 6.01
C GLU A 88 14.68 -3.97 5.08
N LYS A 89 15.61 -3.12 5.53
CA LYS A 89 16.13 -2.04 4.70
C LYS A 89 16.90 -2.61 3.52
N THR A 90 16.89 -1.87 2.41
CA THR A 90 17.79 -2.12 1.28
C THR A 90 18.90 -1.06 1.23
N SER A 91 19.79 -1.15 0.24
CA SER A 91 20.75 -0.08 -0.05
C SER A 91 20.09 1.21 -0.55
N THR A 92 18.83 1.15 -0.99
CA THR A 92 18.09 2.30 -1.51
C THR A 92 17.12 2.82 -0.44
N PRO A 93 17.27 4.08 0.03
CA PRO A 93 16.33 4.69 0.97
C PRO A 93 14.87 4.65 0.45
N GLY A 94 13.92 4.39 1.34
CA GLY A 94 12.50 4.28 1.00
C GLY A 94 12.11 2.95 0.31
N LEU A 95 13.07 2.06 0.04
CA LEU A 95 12.84 0.71 -0.46
C LEU A 95 13.19 -0.32 0.62
N PHE A 96 12.23 -1.21 0.88
CA PHE A 96 12.35 -2.29 1.86
C PHE A 96 11.95 -3.62 1.23
N THR A 97 12.30 -4.71 1.88
CA THR A 97 11.81 -6.06 1.58
C THR A 97 11.13 -6.67 2.78
N TYR A 98 10.17 -7.56 2.55
CA TYR A 98 9.59 -8.36 3.62
C TYR A 98 9.20 -9.74 3.11
N PHE A 99 9.23 -10.73 4.00
CA PHE A 99 8.70 -12.05 3.70
C PHE A 99 7.19 -12.10 3.93
N SER A 100 6.43 -12.35 2.86
CA SER A 100 4.99 -12.49 2.89
C SER A 100 4.60 -13.93 3.20
N THR A 101 4.29 -14.25 4.46
CA THR A 101 3.81 -15.58 4.86
C THR A 101 2.61 -16.07 4.04
N ARG A 102 1.63 -15.19 3.76
CA ARG A 102 0.45 -15.49 2.92
C ARG A 102 0.79 -16.00 1.52
N HIS A 103 1.89 -15.52 0.93
CA HIS A 103 2.25 -15.82 -0.46
C HIS A 103 3.56 -16.62 -0.55
N ASN A 104 4.12 -17.00 0.60
CA ASN A 104 5.39 -17.71 0.73
C ASN A 104 6.54 -17.12 -0.14
N MET A 105 6.69 -15.80 -0.16
CA MET A 105 7.70 -15.12 -0.98
C MET A 105 8.15 -13.79 -0.39
N VAL A 106 9.36 -13.37 -0.76
CA VAL A 106 9.85 -12.00 -0.48
C VAL A 106 9.20 -11.01 -1.45
N LYS A 107 8.76 -9.87 -0.92
CA LYS A 107 8.20 -8.77 -1.70
C LYS A 107 8.91 -7.46 -1.37
N ASP A 108 9.04 -6.62 -2.39
CA ASP A 108 9.48 -5.25 -2.20
C ASP A 108 8.35 -4.36 -1.68
N ILE A 109 8.73 -3.37 -0.88
CA ILE A 109 7.89 -2.31 -0.33
C ILE A 109 8.56 -0.99 -0.70
N THR A 110 7.89 -0.18 -1.50
CA THR A 110 8.39 1.13 -1.94
C THR A 110 7.53 2.22 -1.31
N VAL A 111 8.12 3.10 -0.52
CA VAL A 111 7.48 4.36 -0.13
C VAL A 111 7.58 5.30 -1.34
N VAL A 112 6.45 5.53 -2.00
CA VAL A 112 6.38 6.27 -3.27
C VAL A 112 6.33 7.77 -3.02
N ASP A 113 5.52 8.19 -2.05
CA ASP A 113 5.33 9.60 -1.73
C ASP A 113 4.87 9.74 -0.27
N THR A 114 5.39 10.72 0.45
CA THR A 114 4.95 11.05 1.81
C THR A 114 5.42 12.45 2.18
N ASN A 115 4.59 13.18 2.92
CA ASN A 115 5.01 14.40 3.61
C ASN A 115 5.34 14.15 5.09
N TYR A 116 5.37 12.88 5.52
CA TYR A 116 5.62 12.38 6.86
C TYR A 116 4.58 12.76 7.92
N THR A 117 3.89 13.89 7.78
CA THR A 117 2.97 14.46 8.79
C THR A 117 1.51 14.16 8.53
N ASP A 118 1.11 13.90 7.28
CA ASP A 118 -0.29 13.71 6.92
C ASP A 118 -0.54 12.34 6.30
N TYR A 119 0.28 11.93 5.32
CA TYR A 119 0.04 10.71 4.55
C TYR A 119 1.32 10.03 4.05
N ALA A 120 1.18 8.78 3.65
CA ALA A 120 2.16 8.04 2.87
C ALA A 120 1.48 7.15 1.83
N LEU A 121 2.02 7.14 0.61
CA LEU A 121 1.68 6.21 -0.46
C LEU A 121 2.74 5.13 -0.55
N VAL A 122 2.32 3.88 -0.39
CA VAL A 122 3.22 2.73 -0.35
C VAL A 122 2.79 1.72 -1.41
N LEU A 123 3.72 1.37 -2.29
CA LEU A 123 3.55 0.30 -3.27
C LEU A 123 4.18 -0.99 -2.71
N LYS A 124 3.42 -2.08 -2.73
CA LYS A 124 3.94 -3.42 -2.44
C LYS A 124 4.02 -4.20 -3.74
N HIS A 125 5.14 -4.88 -3.96
CA HIS A 125 5.45 -5.65 -5.16
C HIS A 125 5.39 -4.80 -6.44
N LYS A 126 6.50 -4.11 -6.75
CA LYS A 126 6.60 -3.12 -7.83
C LYS A 126 6.41 -3.70 -9.23
N VAL A 127 6.83 -4.95 -9.45
CA VAL A 127 6.53 -5.68 -10.69
C VAL A 127 5.06 -6.05 -10.62
N PHE A 128 4.25 -5.54 -11.55
CA PHE A 128 2.81 -5.72 -11.43
C PHE A 128 2.44 -7.20 -11.52
N ASN A 129 1.75 -7.68 -10.50
CA ASN A 129 1.11 -8.98 -10.47
C ASN A 129 -0.22 -8.80 -9.74
N ARG A 130 -1.30 -9.21 -10.40
CA ARG A 130 -2.66 -9.03 -9.90
C ARG A 130 -2.88 -9.62 -8.50
N GLU A 131 -2.22 -10.74 -8.20
CA GLU A 131 -2.32 -11.41 -6.90
C GLU A 131 -1.49 -10.73 -5.81
N TYR A 132 -0.40 -10.05 -6.18
CA TYR A 132 0.62 -9.63 -5.21
C TYR A 132 0.74 -8.12 -5.03
N THR A 133 0.48 -7.34 -6.08
CA THR A 133 0.69 -5.89 -6.09
C THR A 133 -0.42 -5.19 -5.32
N GLN A 134 -0.02 -4.24 -4.48
CA GLN A 134 -0.94 -3.43 -3.68
C GLN A 134 -0.46 -1.99 -3.66
N VAL A 135 -1.37 -1.05 -3.68
CA VAL A 135 -1.09 0.34 -3.27
C VAL A 135 -1.85 0.60 -1.98
N ALA A 136 -1.14 0.96 -0.93
CA ALA A 136 -1.72 1.35 0.34
C ALA A 136 -1.56 2.86 0.56
N LEU A 137 -2.66 3.51 0.95
CA LEU A 137 -2.64 4.87 1.47
C LEU A 137 -2.67 4.82 2.99
N TYR A 138 -1.63 5.38 3.59
CA TYR A 138 -1.52 5.58 5.02
C TYR A 138 -1.77 7.04 5.37
N GLY A 139 -2.47 7.30 6.47
CA GLY A 139 -2.67 8.62 7.05
C GLY A 139 -2.16 8.68 8.49
N ARG A 140 -1.73 9.85 8.97
CA ARG A 140 -1.46 10.06 10.42
C ARG A 140 -2.75 10.14 11.25
N SER A 141 -3.88 10.30 10.57
CA SER A 141 -5.25 10.25 11.08
C SER A 141 -6.09 9.19 10.37
N PRO A 142 -7.20 8.71 10.95
CA PRO A 142 -8.10 7.73 10.32
C PRO A 142 -8.87 8.30 9.11
N ARG A 143 -8.76 9.60 8.86
CA ARG A 143 -9.32 10.29 7.69
C ARG A 143 -8.25 11.24 7.14
N VAL A 144 -8.11 11.29 5.82
CA VAL A 144 -7.19 12.21 5.12
C VAL A 144 -7.97 13.21 4.27
N LYS A 145 -7.31 14.29 3.86
CA LYS A 145 -7.90 15.29 2.96
C LYS A 145 -8.27 14.67 1.60
N HIS A 146 -9.27 15.25 0.95
CA HIS A 146 -9.74 14.78 -0.36
C HIS A 146 -8.64 14.77 -1.43
N GLU A 147 -7.76 15.78 -1.43
CA GLU A 147 -6.62 15.89 -2.35
C GLU A 147 -5.64 14.71 -2.22
N VAL A 148 -5.34 14.28 -0.99
CA VAL A 148 -4.50 13.11 -0.71
C VAL A 148 -5.16 11.85 -1.26
N PHE A 149 -6.49 11.75 -1.11
CA PHE A 149 -7.24 10.62 -1.64
C PHE A 149 -7.26 10.59 -3.18
N ASN A 150 -7.36 11.74 -3.82
CA ASN A 150 -7.27 11.85 -5.27
C ASN A 150 -5.87 11.48 -5.78
N LYS A 151 -4.81 11.87 -5.05
CA LYS A 151 -3.43 11.44 -5.35
C LYS A 151 -3.30 9.91 -5.28
N PHE A 152 -3.85 9.30 -4.24
CA PHE A 152 -3.90 7.83 -4.11
C PHE A 152 -4.61 7.16 -5.30
N ARG A 153 -5.80 7.65 -5.66
CA ARG A 153 -6.56 7.12 -6.80
C ARG A 153 -5.79 7.25 -8.12
N ALA A 154 -5.25 8.43 -8.40
CA ALA A 154 -4.48 8.68 -9.61
C ALA A 154 -3.27 7.74 -9.70
N PHE A 155 -2.57 7.53 -8.60
CA PHE A 155 -1.45 6.59 -8.54
C PHE A 155 -1.90 5.13 -8.72
N ALA A 156 -3.01 4.71 -8.10
CA ALA A 156 -3.55 3.37 -8.32
C ALA A 156 -3.95 3.14 -9.79
N PHE A 157 -4.60 4.11 -10.44
CA PHE A 157 -4.95 4.03 -11.85
C PHE A 157 -3.72 3.98 -12.77
N SER A 158 -2.65 4.74 -12.47
CA SER A 158 -1.41 4.65 -13.25
C SER A 158 -0.69 3.30 -13.09
N ARG A 159 -1.06 2.51 -12.08
CA ARG A 159 -0.64 1.11 -11.87
C ARG A 159 -1.65 0.10 -12.43
N SER A 160 -2.59 0.54 -13.25
CA SER A 160 -3.60 -0.30 -13.90
C SER A 160 -4.58 -1.00 -12.94
N PHE A 161 -4.76 -0.48 -11.72
CA PHE A 161 -5.82 -0.96 -10.84
C PHE A 161 -7.20 -0.50 -11.34
N PRO A 162 -8.18 -1.40 -11.51
CA PRO A 162 -9.53 -1.01 -11.87
C PRO A 162 -10.23 -0.33 -10.69
N ARG A 163 -11.24 0.50 -10.98
CA ARG A 163 -11.91 1.38 -10.00
C ARG A 163 -12.47 0.62 -8.79
N ASP A 164 -13.06 -0.53 -9.02
CA ASP A 164 -13.66 -1.43 -8.02
C ASP A 164 -12.62 -2.12 -7.12
N SER A 165 -11.33 -2.09 -7.49
CA SER A 165 -10.23 -2.56 -6.66
C SER A 165 -9.63 -1.47 -5.76
N ILE A 166 -10.04 -0.21 -5.92
CA ILE A 166 -9.56 0.93 -5.12
C ILE A 166 -10.54 1.21 -3.98
N LEU A 167 -10.18 0.71 -2.81
CA LEU A 167 -11.05 0.67 -1.63
C LEU A 167 -10.80 1.84 -0.69
N THR A 168 -11.90 2.37 -0.15
CA THR A 168 -11.93 3.32 0.98
C THR A 168 -12.62 2.62 2.14
N PRO A 169 -11.89 1.86 2.97
CA PRO A 169 -12.52 1.09 4.03
C PRO A 169 -13.17 2.01 5.07
N PRO A 170 -14.30 1.61 5.68
CA PRO A 170 -14.88 2.34 6.80
C PRO A 170 -14.03 2.19 8.06
N PRO A 171 -14.20 3.08 9.06
CA PRO A 171 -13.55 2.93 10.37
C PRO A 171 -13.86 1.58 11.02
N ALA A 172 -12.95 1.07 11.86
CA ALA A 172 -13.31 0.01 12.79
C ALA A 172 -13.85 0.62 14.07
N GLU A 173 -15.04 0.20 14.48
CA GLU A 173 -15.71 0.70 15.69
C GLU A 173 -15.10 0.11 16.97
N ASN A 174 -14.62 -1.14 16.89
CA ASN A 174 -14.29 -1.94 18.08
C ASN A 174 -12.79 -2.21 18.24
N CYS A 175 -11.92 -1.55 17.46
CA CYS A 175 -10.49 -1.77 17.53
C CYS A 175 -9.74 -0.59 18.13
N PRO A 176 -8.85 -0.84 19.10
CA PRO A 176 -8.11 0.22 19.74
C PRO A 176 -7.16 0.88 18.75
N ALA A 177 -6.79 2.12 19.04
CA ALA A 177 -5.58 2.69 18.48
C ALA A 177 -4.37 1.92 19.06
N SER A 178 -3.98 0.79 18.43
CA SER A 178 -2.73 0.02 18.61
C SER A 178 -1.73 0.65 19.61
N GLY A 179 -1.63 0.03 20.79
CA GLY A 179 -0.73 0.46 21.85
C GLY A 179 -1.44 0.71 23.19
N SER A 180 -2.08 -0.31 23.76
CA SER A 180 -2.05 -0.47 25.22
C SER A 180 -1.09 -1.60 25.51
N GLY A 181 0.21 -1.32 25.37
CA GLY A 181 1.20 -2.10 26.10
C GLY A 181 0.98 -1.81 27.58
N ARG A 182 0.57 -2.83 28.34
CA ARG A 182 1.00 -2.96 29.73
C ARG A 182 2.28 -3.76 29.73
#